data_AF-D9RY99-F1
#
_entry.id   AF-D9RY99-F1
#
_cell.length_a   1.000
_cell.length_b   1.000
_cell.length_c   1.000
_cell.angle_alpha   90.00
_cell.angle_beta   90.00
_cell.angle_gamma   90.00
#
_symmetry.space_group_name_H-M   'P 1'
#
loop_
_entity.id
_entity.type
_entity.pdbx_description
1 polymer ?
#
loop_
_entity_poly.entity_id
_entity_poly.type
_entity_poly.pdbx_seq_one_letter_code
_entity_poly.pdbx_strand_id
1 'polypeptide(L)'
;MWQISLIPEAQKDILKLDKSIQKIVYAGIKKVSQNPLSKSEGGYGKHLGTRNGNNLTVFLKIKYRGIGIRVVYTLVRDKKLINIVAVSPRDDDYCYLIATKRKNKYGTALFSNGFLKLEKD
;
A
#
# COMPACT_ATOMS: atom_id res chain seq x y z
N MET A 1 -3.42 6.57 15.37
CA MET A 1 -3.83 6.24 13.98
C MET A 1 -3.04 7.09 13.00
N TRP A 2 -2.48 6.48 11.96
CA TRP A 2 -1.77 7.15 10.87
C TRP A 2 -2.77 7.68 9.83
N GLN A 3 -2.44 8.80 9.20
CA GLN A 3 -3.18 9.34 8.07
C GLN A 3 -3.05 8.42 6.85
N ILE A 4 -4.00 8.46 5.94
CA ILE A 4 -4.05 7.59 4.76
C ILE A 4 -4.11 8.47 3.51
N SER A 5 -3.18 8.25 2.59
CA SER A 5 -3.27 8.80 1.24
C SER A 5 -3.01 7.73 0.19
N LEU A 6 -3.44 7.98 -1.04
CA LEU A 6 -3.28 7.10 -2.17
C LEU A 6 -2.65 7.89 -3.30
N ILE A 7 -1.70 7.28 -4.01
CA ILE A 7 -1.34 7.80 -5.32
C ILE A 7 -2.55 7.64 -6.27
N PRO A 8 -2.69 8.49 -7.31
CA PRO A 8 -3.82 8.42 -8.23
C PRO A 8 -4.04 7.05 -8.86
N GLU A 9 -2.98 6.32 -9.19
CA GLU A 9 -3.08 4.98 -9.77
C GLU A 9 -3.57 3.95 -8.77
N ALA A 10 -3.23 4.05 -7.49
CA ALA A 10 -3.73 3.15 -6.46
C ALA A 10 -5.22 3.35 -6.22
N GLN A 11 -5.71 4.60 -6.28
CA GLN A 11 -7.14 4.86 -6.25
C GLN A 11 -7.85 4.19 -7.43
N LYS A 12 -7.30 4.33 -8.65
CA LYS A 12 -7.83 3.65 -9.85
C LYS A 12 -7.81 2.13 -9.71
N ASP A 13 -6.77 1.55 -9.08
CA ASP A 13 -6.72 0.11 -8.83
C ASP A 13 -7.90 -0.35 -7.97
N ILE A 14 -8.21 0.38 -6.89
CA ILE A 14 -9.32 0.04 -6.01
C ILE A 14 -10.65 0.18 -6.75
N LEU A 15 -10.83 1.27 -7.52
CA LEU A 15 -12.07 1.54 -8.24
C LEU A 15 -12.41 0.48 -9.30
N LYS A 16 -11.42 -0.28 -9.79
CA LYS A 16 -11.61 -1.41 -10.72
C LYS A 16 -12.12 -2.70 -10.05
N LEU A 17 -12.06 -2.79 -8.72
CA LEU A 17 -12.53 -3.95 -7.98
C LEU A 17 -14.05 -3.92 -7.81
N ASP A 18 -14.67 -5.07 -7.57
CA ASP A 18 -16.08 -5.11 -7.19
C ASP A 18 -16.34 -4.34 -5.89
N LYS A 19 -17.52 -3.73 -5.77
CA LYS A 19 -17.88 -2.87 -4.62
C LYS A 19 -17.76 -3.58 -3.27
N SER A 20 -18.04 -4.89 -3.20
CA SER A 20 -17.85 -5.70 -2.00
C SER A 20 -16.36 -5.82 -1.63
N ILE A 21 -15.50 -6.06 -2.60
CA ILE A 21 -14.04 -6.15 -2.44
C ILE A 21 -13.46 -4.79 -2.04
N GLN A 22 -13.93 -3.69 -2.66
CA GLN A 22 -13.53 -2.32 -2.30
C GLN A 22 -13.73 -2.06 -0.80
N LYS A 23 -14.92 -2.39 -0.26
CA LYS A 23 -15.23 -2.23 1.17
C LYS A 23 -14.26 -3.00 2.06
N ILE A 24 -13.95 -4.26 1.70
CA ILE A 24 -13.00 -5.10 2.45
C ILE A 24 -11.59 -4.50 2.42
N VAL A 25 -11.15 -4.01 1.25
CA VAL A 25 -9.83 -3.37 1.07
C VAL A 25 -9.73 -2.09 1.90
N TYR A 26 -10.73 -1.22 1.86
CA TYR A 26 -10.74 0.00 2.68
C TYR A 26 -10.73 -0.31 4.18
N ALA A 27 -11.53 -1.29 4.63
CA ALA A 27 -11.55 -1.70 6.03
C ALA A 27 -10.18 -2.23 6.50
N GLY A 28 -9.51 -3.03 5.68
CA GLY A 28 -8.17 -3.52 6.02
C GLY A 28 -7.10 -2.42 5.99
N ILE A 29 -7.18 -1.46 5.07
CA ILE A 29 -6.32 -0.28 5.06
C ILE A 29 -6.53 0.56 6.33
N LYS A 30 -7.78 0.82 6.72
CA LYS A 30 -8.16 1.53 7.96
C LYS A 30 -7.69 0.79 9.22
N LYS A 31 -7.70 -0.55 9.20
CA LYS A 31 -7.14 -1.36 10.29
C LYS A 31 -5.63 -1.23 10.38
N VAL A 32 -4.93 -1.37 9.25
CA VAL A 32 -3.46 -1.28 9.20
C VAL A 32 -2.96 0.10 9.57
N SER A 33 -3.68 1.17 9.22
CA SER A 33 -3.28 2.54 9.59
C SER A 33 -3.26 2.78 11.10
N GLN A 34 -3.84 1.92 11.94
CA GLN A 34 -3.67 2.03 13.39
C GLN A 34 -2.20 1.83 13.81
N ASN A 35 -1.52 0.87 13.21
CA ASN A 35 -0.08 0.65 13.37
C ASN A 35 0.52 0.04 12.08
N PRO A 36 0.86 0.88 11.10
CA PRO A 36 1.28 0.44 9.77
C PRO A 36 2.77 0.09 9.71
N LEU A 37 3.47 0.14 10.85
CA LEU A 37 4.87 -0.27 10.91
C LEU A 37 5.03 -1.75 10.53
N SER A 38 6.26 -2.15 10.22
CA SER A 38 6.55 -3.56 9.95
C SER A 38 6.32 -4.42 11.20
N LYS A 39 6.10 -5.72 11.03
CA LYS A 39 6.00 -6.67 12.15
C LYS A 39 7.23 -6.69 13.05
N SER A 40 8.42 -6.47 12.49
CA SER A 40 9.67 -6.32 13.25
C SER A 40 9.69 -5.07 14.13
N GLU A 41 8.86 -4.09 13.81
CA GLU A 41 8.65 -2.86 14.59
C GLU A 41 7.33 -2.90 15.39
N GLY A 42 6.73 -4.09 15.57
CA GLY A 42 5.49 -4.27 16.32
C GLY A 42 4.20 -3.88 15.58
N GLY A 43 4.28 -3.53 14.29
CA GLY A 43 3.12 -3.16 13.48
C GLY A 43 2.51 -4.28 12.64
N TYR A 44 1.51 -3.93 11.84
CA TYR A 44 0.76 -4.89 11.02
C TYR A 44 1.42 -5.18 9.66
N GLY A 45 2.33 -4.33 9.20
CA GLY A 45 2.96 -4.41 7.90
C GLY A 45 3.92 -5.58 7.74
N LYS A 46 4.01 -6.13 6.53
CA LYS A 46 5.09 -7.06 6.14
C LYS A 46 5.89 -6.45 5.02
N HIS A 47 7.22 -6.55 5.06
CA HIS A 47 8.07 -6.12 3.95
C HIS A 47 7.65 -6.78 2.63
N LEU A 48 7.65 -5.98 1.56
CA LEU A 48 7.41 -6.48 0.21
C LEU A 48 8.57 -7.40 -0.19
N GLY A 49 9.80 -6.95 0.00
CA GLY A 49 11.04 -7.72 -0.23
C GLY A 49 11.77 -7.27 -1.49
N THR A 50 12.73 -8.06 -1.94
CA THR A 50 13.45 -7.85 -3.20
C THR A 50 12.97 -8.85 -4.24
N ARG A 51 12.80 -8.42 -5.49
CA ARG A 51 12.53 -9.32 -6.63
C ARG A 51 13.18 -8.77 -7.89
N ASN A 52 13.83 -9.64 -8.66
CA ASN A 52 14.48 -9.31 -9.95
C ASN A 52 15.40 -8.08 -9.87
N GLY A 53 16.25 -7.98 -8.82
CA GLY A 53 17.17 -6.85 -8.62
C GLY A 53 16.54 -5.55 -8.09
N ASN A 54 15.21 -5.44 -8.03
CA ASN A 54 14.54 -4.26 -7.50
C ASN A 54 14.42 -4.32 -5.98
N ASN A 55 15.13 -3.43 -5.27
CA ASN A 55 15.03 -3.30 -3.83
C ASN A 55 13.73 -2.57 -3.44
N LEU A 56 12.71 -3.34 -3.05
CA LEU A 56 11.43 -2.85 -2.51
C LEU A 56 11.31 -3.17 -1.01
N THR A 57 12.43 -3.39 -0.31
CA THR A 57 12.41 -3.72 1.13
C THR A 57 11.78 -2.62 1.97
N VAL A 58 11.89 -1.35 1.54
CA VAL A 58 11.25 -0.19 2.18
C VAL A 58 9.73 -0.11 1.95
N PHE A 59 9.17 -0.95 1.08
CA PHE A 59 7.73 -1.07 0.85
C PHE A 59 7.14 -2.14 1.76
N LEU A 60 5.93 -1.90 2.23
CA LEU A 60 5.15 -2.82 3.05
C LEU A 60 3.94 -3.33 2.28
N LYS A 61 3.41 -4.48 2.68
CA LYS A 61 2.23 -5.10 2.08
C LYS A 61 1.22 -5.59 3.10
N ILE A 62 -0.04 -5.49 2.72
CA ILE A 62 -1.21 -6.13 3.35
C ILE A 62 -1.63 -7.30 2.45
N LYS A 63 -1.88 -8.48 3.03
CA LYS A 63 -2.36 -9.66 2.32
C LYS A 63 -3.79 -9.99 2.75
N TYR A 64 -4.76 -9.85 1.84
CA TYR A 64 -6.15 -10.21 2.07
C TYR A 64 -6.38 -11.65 1.61
N ARG A 65 -6.29 -12.60 2.55
CA ARG A 65 -6.30 -14.03 2.19
C ARG A 65 -7.60 -14.49 1.53
N GLY A 66 -8.76 -14.04 2.03
CA GLY A 66 -10.07 -14.50 1.56
C GLY A 66 -10.52 -13.95 0.21
N ILE A 67 -9.91 -12.85 -0.27
CA ILE A 67 -10.30 -12.19 -1.53
C ILE A 67 -9.18 -12.12 -2.57
N GLY A 68 -8.02 -12.75 -2.28
CA GLY A 68 -6.92 -12.80 -3.24
C GLY A 68 -6.30 -11.45 -3.60
N ILE A 69 -6.37 -10.44 -2.72
CA ILE A 69 -5.84 -9.09 -2.97
C ILE A 69 -4.58 -8.81 -2.13
N ARG A 70 -3.64 -8.06 -2.70
CA ARG A 70 -2.53 -7.42 -2.00
C ARG A 70 -2.63 -5.90 -2.12
N VAL A 71 -2.31 -5.22 -1.03
CA VAL A 71 -2.13 -3.76 -1.00
C VAL A 71 -0.68 -3.49 -0.64
N VAL A 72 0.00 -2.69 -1.45
CA VAL A 72 1.38 -2.23 -1.23
C VAL A 72 1.35 -0.77 -0.81
N TYR A 73 2.15 -0.41 0.20
CA TYR A 73 2.20 0.95 0.73
C TYR A 73 3.61 1.31 1.24
N THR A 74 3.83 2.61 1.41
CA THR A 74 5.02 3.20 2.05
C THR A 74 4.61 4.05 3.24
N LEU A 75 5.61 4.44 4.05
CA LEU A 75 5.43 5.24 5.25
C LEU A 75 6.14 6.59 5.10
N VAL A 76 5.45 7.65 5.51
CA VAL A 76 6.04 8.97 5.78
C VAL A 76 6.02 9.16 7.29
N ARG A 77 7.14 8.81 7.94
CA ARG A 77 7.20 8.53 9.38
C ARG A 77 7.02 9.78 10.23
N ASP A 78 7.67 10.87 9.85
CA ASP A 78 7.57 12.20 10.45
C ASP A 78 6.13 12.73 10.45
N LYS A 79 5.37 12.43 9.38
CA LYS A 79 3.97 12.87 9.23
C LYS A 79 2.94 11.85 9.73
N LYS A 80 3.36 10.69 10.25
CA LYS A 80 2.49 9.55 10.58
C LYS A 80 1.49 9.26 9.46
N LEU A 81 1.97 9.13 8.22
CA LEU A 81 1.15 8.95 7.03
C LEU A 81 1.51 7.64 6.30
N ILE A 82 0.49 6.93 5.83
CA ILE A 82 0.62 5.81 4.90
C ILE A 82 0.26 6.26 3.49
N ASN A 83 1.09 5.89 2.52
CA ASN A 83 0.84 6.11 1.10
C ASN A 83 0.54 4.76 0.46
N ILE A 84 -0.71 4.53 0.04
CA ILE A 84 -1.07 3.35 -0.74
C ILE A 84 -0.49 3.53 -2.14
N VAL A 85 0.40 2.61 -2.50
CA VAL A 85 1.12 2.63 -3.76
C VAL A 85 0.46 1.71 -4.77
N ALA A 86 -0.04 0.54 -4.38
CA ALA A 86 -0.71 -0.36 -5.32
C ALA A 86 -1.75 -1.26 -4.67
N VAL A 87 -2.79 -1.61 -5.42
CA VAL A 87 -3.76 -2.65 -5.06
C VAL A 87 -3.87 -3.62 -6.23
N SER A 88 -3.60 -4.90 -6.00
CA SER A 88 -3.55 -5.87 -7.09
C SER A 88 -3.99 -7.27 -6.65
N PRO A 89 -4.39 -8.14 -7.61
CA PRO A 89 -4.54 -9.57 -7.36
C PRO A 89 -3.26 -10.21 -6.81
N ARG A 90 -3.40 -11.44 -6.30
CA ARG A 90 -2.33 -12.22 -5.67
C ARG A 90 -1.31 -12.82 -6.65
N ASP A 91 -1.20 -12.26 -7.84
CA ASP A 91 -0.07 -12.49 -8.74
C ASP A 91 1.15 -11.75 -8.18
N ASP A 92 2.16 -12.51 -7.71
CA ASP A 92 3.38 -11.93 -7.16
C ASP A 92 4.20 -11.19 -8.23
N ASP A 93 4.14 -11.54 -9.53
CA ASP A 93 4.94 -10.85 -10.54
C ASP A 93 4.34 -9.50 -10.89
N TYR A 94 3.02 -9.48 -11.09
CA TYR A 94 2.29 -8.25 -11.40
C TYR A 94 2.40 -7.21 -10.28
N CYS A 95 2.25 -7.62 -9.02
CA CYS A 95 2.30 -6.72 -7.87
C CYS A 95 3.66 -5.99 -7.76
N TYR A 96 4.76 -6.72 -7.95
CA TYR A 96 6.11 -6.15 -7.87
C TYR A 96 6.42 -5.28 -9.09
N LEU A 97 5.95 -5.66 -10.29
CA LEU A 97 6.08 -4.85 -11.49
C LEU A 97 5.41 -3.48 -11.31
N ILE A 98 4.17 -3.46 -10.83
CA ILE A 98 3.42 -2.21 -10.61
C ILE A 98 4.07 -1.35 -9.51
N ALA A 99 4.46 -1.96 -8.39
CA ALA A 99 5.16 -1.24 -7.32
C ALA A 99 6.48 -0.63 -7.81
N THR A 100 7.27 -1.36 -8.61
CA THR A 100 8.53 -0.88 -9.19
C THR A 100 8.30 0.27 -10.15
N LYS A 101 7.33 0.15 -11.07
CA LYS A 101 6.97 1.24 -12.00
C LYS A 101 6.61 2.53 -11.25
N ARG A 102 5.82 2.40 -10.18
CA ARG A 102 5.37 3.55 -9.37
C ARG A 102 6.50 4.11 -8.49
N LYS A 103 7.38 3.25 -7.95
CA LYS A 103 8.62 3.67 -7.31
C LYS A 103 9.47 4.52 -8.25
N ASN A 104 9.67 4.08 -9.49
CA ASN A 104 10.48 4.81 -10.47
C ASN A 104 9.82 6.14 -10.87
N LYS A 105 8.49 6.18 -10.98
CA LYS A 105 7.74 7.39 -11.32
C LYS A 105 7.78 8.45 -10.21
N TYR A 106 7.58 8.04 -8.96
CA TYR A 106 7.39 8.97 -7.83
C TYR A 106 8.65 9.18 -6.99
N GLY A 107 9.61 8.26 -7.06
CA GLY A 107 10.88 8.34 -6.35
C GLY A 107 10.71 8.55 -4.84
N THR A 108 11.42 9.55 -4.31
CA THR A 108 11.42 9.91 -2.89
C THR A 108 10.08 10.48 -2.41
N ALA A 109 9.24 11.00 -3.31
CA ALA A 109 7.94 11.58 -2.94
C ALA A 109 7.02 10.56 -2.25
N LEU A 110 7.18 9.25 -2.52
CA LEU A 110 6.46 8.18 -1.83
C LEU A 110 6.74 8.11 -0.32
N PHE A 111 7.84 8.72 0.14
CA PHE A 111 8.33 8.67 1.52
C PHE A 111 8.34 10.03 2.22
N SER A 112 8.04 11.12 1.51
CA SER A 112 8.05 12.48 2.07
C SER A 112 6.70 13.22 1.95
N ASN A 113 5.86 12.85 0.98
CA ASN A 113 4.64 13.60 0.66
C ASN A 113 3.36 12.79 0.88
N GLY A 114 2.23 13.47 1.00
CA GLY A 114 0.91 12.87 0.82
C GLY A 114 0.34 13.18 -0.55
N PHE A 115 -0.50 12.28 -1.05
CA PHE A 115 -1.13 12.38 -2.36
C PHE A 115 -2.63 12.65 -2.20
N LEU A 116 -3.49 11.77 -2.68
CA LEU A 116 -4.93 11.89 -2.53
C LEU A 116 -5.34 11.39 -1.15
N LYS A 117 -5.90 12.26 -0.31
CA LYS A 117 -6.41 11.83 1.01
C LYS A 117 -7.55 10.84 0.80
N LEU A 118 -7.49 9.72 1.54
CA LEU A 118 -8.67 8.88 1.67
C LEU A 118 -9.63 9.61 2.61
N GLU A 119 -10.77 10.06 2.11
CA GLU A 119 -11.77 10.72 2.94
C GLU A 119 -12.23 9.78 4.05
N LYS A 120 -12.46 10.36 5.22
CA LYS A 120 -13.03 9.64 6.35
C LYS A 120 -14.55 9.65 6.16
N ASP A 121 -15.08 8.54 5.68
CA ASP A 121 -16.45 8.15 6.04
C ASP A 121 -16.48 7.79 7.53
#